data_AF-A0A7J6DAH7-F1
#
_entry.id   AF-A0A7J6DAH7-F1
#
_cell.length_a   1.000
_cell.length_b   1.000
_cell.length_c   1.000
_cell.angle_alpha   90.00
_cell.angle_beta   90.00
_cell.angle_gamma   90.00
#
_symmetry.space_group_name_H-M   'P 1'
#
loop_
_entity.id
_entity.type
_entity.pdbx_description
1 polymer ?
#
loop_
_entity_poly.entity_id
_entity_poly.type
_entity_poly.pdbx_seq_one_letter_code
_entity_poly.pdbx_strand_id
1 'polypeptide(L)'
;MEQAYGAGKAGGTFDPITFFQQPQIILRIVSWIFSIVIFGCIANEGYVNRPDEVEEFCIFNRNQNACNYAVGMGSLAFLCCAAFMALDVYFPQISSVKDRKKAVLADIGVSAFWSFVWFVGFCFLANQWQVAKPDDNPLKEGGDAARAAITFAFFSIFTWAGQAFFAFQRYKLGASSSLFSQDYTDPSQDPAGVPAAGTEYTGYNADMEANYEGSGGYQNQDY
;
A
#
# COMPACT_ATOMS: atom_id res chain seq x y z
N MET A 1 12.69 15.28 -10.88
CA MET A 1 11.69 14.32 -10.34
C MET A 1 12.46 13.18 -9.67
N GLU A 2 12.54 13.23 -8.34
CA GLU A 2 13.35 12.30 -7.54
C GLU A 2 12.59 11.01 -7.21
N GLN A 3 13.35 9.94 -6.93
CA GLN A 3 12.82 8.67 -6.48
C GLN A 3 12.48 8.77 -4.98
N ALA A 4 11.21 8.51 -4.63
CA ALA A 4 10.75 8.51 -3.25
C ALA A 4 9.75 7.37 -3.05
N TYR A 5 9.83 6.69 -1.90
CA TYR A 5 8.99 5.54 -1.52
C TYR A 5 9.11 4.32 -2.45
N GLY A 6 10.31 4.06 -2.98
CA GLY A 6 10.61 2.90 -3.84
C GLY A 6 9.99 2.95 -5.25
N ALA A 7 9.37 4.07 -5.62
CA ALA A 7 8.84 4.27 -6.96
C ALA A 7 9.88 4.89 -7.90
N GLY A 8 9.96 4.35 -9.12
CA GLY A 8 10.75 4.92 -10.22
C GLY A 8 10.29 6.34 -10.59
N LYS A 9 11.05 6.99 -11.49
CA LYS A 9 10.63 8.27 -12.07
C LYS A 9 9.29 8.07 -12.80
N ALA A 10 8.34 8.99 -12.62
CA ALA A 10 7.07 8.92 -13.31
C ALA A 10 7.31 8.92 -14.84
N GLY A 11 6.67 7.99 -15.56
CA GLY A 11 6.82 7.82 -17.02
C GLY A 11 7.84 6.77 -17.48
N GLY A 12 8.44 5.99 -16.58
CA GLY A 12 9.25 4.81 -16.97
C GLY A 12 8.42 3.68 -17.59
N THR A 13 9.06 2.80 -18.36
CA THR A 13 8.44 1.59 -18.91
C THR A 13 7.92 0.68 -17.79
N PHE A 14 6.61 0.41 -17.77
CA PHE A 14 6.00 -0.53 -16.85
C PHE A 14 6.44 -1.95 -17.23
N ASP A 15 7.14 -2.62 -16.33
CA ASP A 15 7.47 -4.04 -16.45
C ASP A 15 6.53 -4.86 -15.54
N PRO A 16 5.53 -5.56 -16.11
CA PRO A 16 4.56 -6.33 -15.34
C PRO A 16 5.22 -7.45 -14.52
N ILE A 17 6.30 -8.05 -15.02
CA ILE A 17 6.89 -9.25 -14.41
C ILE A 17 7.55 -8.89 -13.08
N THR A 18 8.36 -7.83 -13.06
CA THR A 18 8.99 -7.36 -11.82
C THR A 18 7.99 -6.76 -10.84
N PHE A 19 6.85 -6.23 -11.30
CA PHE A 19 5.77 -5.77 -10.43
C PHE A 19 5.12 -6.93 -9.66
N PHE A 20 4.77 -8.03 -10.32
CA PHE A 20 4.15 -9.20 -9.67
C PHE A 20 5.11 -9.99 -8.79
N GLN A 21 6.43 -9.79 -8.94
CA GLN A 21 7.44 -10.40 -8.06
C GLN A 21 7.60 -9.66 -6.72
N GLN A 22 7.01 -8.47 -6.56
CA GLN A 22 7.11 -7.72 -5.30
C GLN A 22 6.36 -8.45 -4.18
N PRO A 23 7.01 -8.75 -3.03
CA PRO A 23 6.36 -9.44 -1.92
C PRO A 23 5.07 -8.77 -1.43
N GLN A 24 5.01 -7.45 -1.47
CA GLN A 24 3.82 -6.67 -1.11
C GLN A 24 2.63 -6.98 -2.04
N ILE A 25 2.86 -7.09 -3.35
CA ILE A 25 1.82 -7.36 -4.34
C ILE A 25 1.34 -8.81 -4.23
N ILE A 26 2.26 -9.75 -4.00
CA ILE A 26 1.90 -11.15 -3.74
C ILE A 26 0.98 -11.24 -2.52
N LEU A 27 1.33 -10.61 -1.40
CA LEU A 27 0.46 -10.59 -0.23
C LEU A 27 -0.90 -9.92 -0.50
N ARG A 28 -0.93 -8.84 -1.30
CA ARG A 28 -2.17 -8.17 -1.70
C ARG A 28 -3.11 -9.13 -2.45
N ILE A 29 -2.57 -9.89 -3.41
CA ILE A 29 -3.31 -10.90 -4.17
C ILE A 29 -3.80 -12.03 -3.26
N VAL A 30 -2.95 -12.52 -2.36
CA VAL A 30 -3.33 -13.58 -1.41
C VAL A 30 -4.46 -13.12 -0.49
N SER A 31 -4.37 -11.91 0.09
CA SER A 31 -5.44 -11.33 0.92
C SER A 31 -6.74 -11.13 0.15
N TRP A 32 -6.64 -10.78 -1.14
CA TRP A 32 -7.79 -10.65 -2.02
C TRP A 32 -8.48 -12.01 -2.25
N ILE A 33 -7.71 -13.06 -2.56
CA ILE A 33 -8.23 -14.44 -2.70
C ILE A 33 -8.86 -14.93 -1.39
N PHE A 34 -8.21 -14.72 -0.24
CA PHE A 34 -8.75 -15.13 1.05
C PHE A 34 -10.10 -14.47 1.32
N SER A 35 -10.23 -13.17 1.01
CA SER A 35 -11.50 -12.46 1.15
C SER A 35 -12.60 -13.10 0.31
N ILE A 36 -12.31 -13.45 -0.96
CA ILE A 36 -13.25 -14.16 -1.86
C ILE A 36 -13.69 -15.49 -1.26
N VAL A 37 -12.76 -16.29 -0.75
CA VAL A 37 -13.09 -17.59 -0.15
C VAL A 37 -13.99 -17.39 1.07
N ILE A 38 -13.68 -16.44 1.95
CA ILE A 38 -14.44 -16.22 3.18
C ILE A 38 -15.89 -15.82 2.88
N PHE A 39 -16.11 -14.74 2.11
CA PHE A 39 -17.48 -14.30 1.84
C PHE A 39 -18.20 -15.26 0.88
N GLY A 40 -17.49 -15.84 -0.09
CA GLY A 40 -18.08 -16.73 -1.08
C GLY A 40 -18.57 -18.05 -0.48
N CYS A 41 -17.77 -18.68 0.38
CA CYS A 41 -18.17 -19.90 1.09
C CYS A 41 -19.40 -19.65 1.96
N ILE A 42 -19.43 -18.56 2.72
CA ILE A 42 -20.56 -18.28 3.63
C ILE A 42 -21.79 -17.77 2.88
N ALA A 43 -21.64 -16.99 1.83
CA ALA A 43 -22.78 -16.52 1.03
C ALA A 43 -23.50 -17.67 0.29
N ASN A 44 -22.76 -18.71 -0.12
CA ASN A 44 -23.32 -19.83 -0.86
C ASN A 44 -23.80 -20.98 0.04
N GLU A 45 -23.03 -21.33 1.08
CA GLU A 45 -23.25 -22.53 1.89
C GLU A 45 -23.31 -22.24 3.40
N GLY A 46 -23.30 -20.96 3.79
CA GLY A 46 -23.33 -20.56 5.20
C GLY A 46 -24.73 -20.58 5.83
N TYR A 47 -25.78 -20.74 5.03
CA TYR A 47 -27.17 -20.78 5.49
C TYR A 47 -27.72 -22.18 5.24
N VAL A 48 -28.16 -22.83 6.31
CA VAL A 48 -28.64 -24.21 6.30
C VAL A 48 -29.93 -24.31 7.08
N ASN A 49 -30.88 -25.11 6.61
CA ASN A 49 -32.10 -25.44 7.32
C ASN A 49 -32.03 -26.88 7.86
N ARG A 50 -32.83 -27.16 8.90
CA ARG A 50 -33.07 -28.55 9.28
C ARG A 50 -34.07 -29.19 8.33
N PRO A 51 -34.10 -30.52 8.17
CA PRO A 51 -35.05 -31.20 7.28
C PRO A 51 -36.52 -30.92 7.60
N ASP A 52 -36.83 -30.57 8.85
CA ASP A 52 -38.15 -30.24 9.38
C ASP A 52 -38.48 -28.74 9.38
N GLU A 53 -37.52 -27.88 9.01
CA GLU A 53 -37.65 -26.43 9.01
C GLU A 53 -37.51 -25.87 7.58
N VAL A 54 -38.34 -24.91 7.19
CA VAL A 54 -38.25 -24.24 5.88
C VAL A 54 -37.28 -23.05 5.92
N GLU A 55 -37.10 -22.44 7.10
CA GLU A 55 -36.23 -21.28 7.28
C GLU A 55 -34.77 -21.69 7.39
N GLU A 56 -33.91 -20.96 6.67
CA GLU A 56 -32.46 -21.15 6.71
C GLU A 56 -31.84 -20.33 7.84
N PHE A 57 -30.91 -20.94 8.56
CA PHE A 57 -30.17 -20.30 9.64
C PHE A 57 -28.67 -20.34 9.37
N CYS A 58 -27.97 -19.35 9.91
CA CYS A 58 -26.52 -19.32 9.83
C CYS A 58 -25.90 -20.57 10.45
N ILE A 59 -24.98 -21.21 9.72
CA ILE A 59 -24.26 -22.41 10.13
C ILE A 59 -23.46 -22.23 11.44
N PHE A 60 -23.09 -20.99 11.74
CA PHE A 60 -22.43 -20.62 13.00
C PHE A 60 -23.45 -20.45 14.13
N ASN A 61 -23.81 -21.56 14.80
CA ASN A 61 -24.67 -21.58 15.98
C ASN A 61 -26.01 -20.84 15.78
N ARG A 62 -26.58 -20.91 14.57
CA ARG A 62 -27.82 -20.20 14.17
C ARG A 62 -27.79 -18.69 14.45
N ASN A 63 -26.58 -18.12 14.59
CA ASN A 63 -26.39 -16.71 14.89
C ASN A 63 -26.20 -15.93 13.59
N GLN A 64 -27.26 -15.25 13.17
CA GLN A 64 -27.25 -14.47 11.93
C GLN A 64 -26.14 -13.42 11.87
N ASN A 65 -25.72 -12.87 13.02
CA ASN A 65 -24.64 -11.90 13.08
C ASN A 65 -23.29 -12.49 12.68
N ALA A 66 -23.07 -13.81 12.85
CA ALA A 66 -21.84 -14.48 12.45
C ALA A 66 -21.70 -14.57 10.93
N CYS A 67 -22.75 -15.02 10.23
CA CYS A 67 -22.74 -15.07 8.77
C CYS A 67 -22.75 -13.66 8.17
N ASN A 68 -23.54 -12.73 8.72
CA ASN A 68 -23.51 -11.33 8.30
C ASN A 68 -22.13 -10.69 8.48
N TYR A 69 -21.44 -11.00 9.58
CA TYR A 69 -20.06 -10.56 9.80
C TYR A 69 -19.12 -11.11 8.72
N ALA A 70 -19.12 -12.42 8.48
CA ALA A 70 -18.22 -13.05 7.51
C ALA A 70 -18.46 -12.53 6.08
N VAL A 71 -19.73 -12.45 5.67
CA VAL A 71 -20.11 -11.94 4.33
C VAL A 71 -19.79 -10.45 4.21
N GLY A 72 -20.19 -9.64 5.18
CA GLY A 72 -20.01 -8.19 5.14
C GLY A 72 -18.53 -7.78 5.19
N MET A 73 -17.79 -8.30 6.16
CA MET A 73 -16.37 -7.97 6.32
C MET A 73 -15.53 -8.60 5.20
N GLY A 74 -15.83 -9.82 4.75
CA GLY A 74 -15.16 -10.42 3.60
C GLY A 74 -15.38 -9.62 2.31
N SER A 75 -16.61 -9.15 2.07
CA SER A 75 -16.92 -8.31 0.90
C SER A 75 -16.21 -6.95 0.97
N LEU A 76 -16.19 -6.30 2.14
CA LEU A 76 -15.50 -5.03 2.32
C LEU A 76 -13.97 -5.19 2.18
N ALA A 77 -13.40 -6.27 2.70
CA ALA A 77 -11.98 -6.59 2.54
C ALA A 77 -11.63 -6.82 1.05
N PHE A 78 -12.48 -7.55 0.32
CA PHE A 78 -12.33 -7.75 -1.13
C PHE A 78 -12.25 -6.43 -1.90
N LEU A 79 -13.22 -5.53 -1.67
CA LEU A 79 -13.24 -4.21 -2.32
C LEU A 79 -12.04 -3.34 -1.91
N CYS A 80 -11.69 -3.37 -0.63
CA CYS A 80 -10.54 -2.65 -0.10
C CYS A 80 -9.23 -3.14 -0.76
N CYS A 81 -9.02 -4.45 -0.82
CA CYS A 81 -7.88 -5.06 -1.50
C CYS A 81 -7.84 -4.67 -2.99
N ALA A 82 -8.98 -4.71 -3.69
CA ALA A 82 -9.04 -4.32 -5.10
C ALA A 82 -8.66 -2.84 -5.30
N ALA A 83 -9.15 -1.94 -4.43
CA ALA A 83 -8.82 -0.52 -4.48
C ALA A 83 -7.32 -0.27 -4.21
N PHE A 84 -6.73 -0.94 -3.21
CA PHE A 84 -5.30 -0.83 -2.93
C PHE A 84 -4.43 -1.46 -4.02
N MET A 85 -4.89 -2.54 -4.66
CA MET A 85 -4.21 -3.13 -5.80
C MET A 85 -4.20 -2.18 -7.00
N ALA A 86 -5.32 -1.50 -7.28
CA ALA A 86 -5.37 -0.44 -8.27
C ALA A 86 -4.41 0.71 -7.90
N LEU A 87 -4.41 1.14 -6.63
CA LEU A 87 -3.48 2.15 -6.13
C LEU A 87 -2.02 1.72 -6.32
N ASP A 88 -1.67 0.44 -6.10
CA ASP A 88 -0.33 -0.07 -6.32
C ASP A 88 0.09 0.03 -7.80
N VAL A 89 -0.82 -0.24 -8.74
CA VAL A 89 -0.60 -0.07 -10.19
C VAL A 89 -0.39 1.39 -10.56
N TYR A 90 -1.17 2.31 -9.98
CA TYR A 90 -1.06 3.74 -10.25
C TYR A 90 0.07 4.43 -9.48
N PHE A 91 0.59 3.82 -8.40
CA PHE A 91 1.56 4.43 -7.51
C PHE A 91 2.80 5.01 -8.23
N PRO A 92 3.42 4.32 -9.21
CA PRO A 92 4.58 4.85 -9.94
C PRO A 92 4.29 6.14 -10.71
N GLN A 93 3.03 6.35 -11.12
CA GLN A 93 2.59 7.51 -11.90
C GLN A 93 2.36 8.75 -11.03
N ILE A 94 2.26 8.60 -9.70
CA ILE A 94 2.07 9.74 -8.78
C ILE A 94 3.34 10.59 -8.80
N SER A 95 3.27 11.85 -9.23
CA SER A 95 4.43 12.76 -9.27
C SER A 95 4.71 13.45 -7.92
N SER A 96 3.68 13.62 -7.09
CA SER A 96 3.73 14.31 -5.80
C SER A 96 4.23 13.42 -4.66
N VAL A 97 5.34 13.82 -4.03
CA VAL A 97 5.89 13.13 -2.85
C VAL A 97 4.91 13.14 -1.66
N LYS A 98 4.13 14.22 -1.51
CA LYS A 98 3.12 14.35 -0.46
C LYS A 98 2.00 13.32 -0.64
N ASP A 99 1.56 13.08 -1.87
CA ASP A 99 0.49 12.13 -2.15
C ASP A 99 0.98 10.69 -2.06
N ARG A 100 2.23 10.40 -2.49
CA ARG A 100 2.89 9.12 -2.22
C ARG A 100 2.96 8.82 -0.73
N LYS A 101 3.36 9.79 0.11
CA LYS A 101 3.41 9.64 1.58
C LYS A 101 2.03 9.30 2.15
N LYS A 102 0.98 10.02 1.74
CA LYS A 102 -0.40 9.76 2.19
C LYS A 102 -0.86 8.36 1.79
N ALA A 103 -0.62 7.96 0.54
CA ALA A 103 -0.97 6.63 0.05
C ALA A 103 -0.28 5.52 0.86
N VAL A 104 1.02 5.65 1.13
CA VAL A 104 1.75 4.67 1.95
C VAL A 104 1.24 4.65 3.39
N LEU A 105 0.96 5.81 3.99
CA LEU A 105 0.43 5.86 5.37
C LEU A 105 -0.99 5.28 5.47
N ALA A 106 -1.83 5.51 4.47
CA ALA A 106 -3.14 4.89 4.36
C ALA A 106 -3.01 3.37 4.25
N ASP A 107 -2.06 2.86 3.45
CA ASP A 107 -1.82 1.42 3.32
C ASP A 107 -1.40 0.78 4.64
N ILE A 108 -0.50 1.41 5.40
CA ILE A 108 -0.10 0.95 6.73
C ILE A 108 -1.31 0.89 7.67
N GLY A 109 -2.06 1.99 7.77
CA GLY A 109 -3.18 2.10 8.71
C GLY A 109 -4.30 1.12 8.40
N VAL A 110 -4.70 1.04 7.12
CA VAL A 110 -5.76 0.13 6.67
C VAL A 110 -5.33 -1.32 6.81
N SER A 111 -4.07 -1.65 6.50
CA SER A 111 -3.57 -3.02 6.64
C SER A 111 -3.50 -3.47 8.09
N ALA A 112 -3.05 -2.60 9.00
CA ALA A 112 -3.05 -2.88 10.44
C ALA A 112 -4.48 -3.05 10.99
N PHE A 113 -5.40 -2.18 10.56
CA PHE A 113 -6.82 -2.28 10.93
C PHE A 113 -7.42 -3.62 10.49
N TRP A 114 -7.21 -4.02 9.24
CA TRP A 114 -7.73 -5.29 8.74
C TRP A 114 -7.13 -6.52 9.42
N SER A 115 -5.84 -6.49 9.77
CA SER A 115 -5.24 -7.57 10.56
C SER A 115 -5.94 -7.74 11.90
N PHE A 116 -6.23 -6.64 12.60
CA PHE A 116 -6.99 -6.68 13.86
C PHE A 116 -8.43 -7.17 13.66
N VAL A 117 -9.12 -6.67 12.63
CA VAL A 117 -10.49 -7.11 12.29
C VAL A 117 -10.52 -8.61 12.05
N TRP A 118 -9.59 -9.16 11.27
CA TRP A 118 -9.54 -10.59 11.00
C TRP A 118 -9.17 -11.42 12.24
N PHE A 119 -8.37 -10.88 13.16
CA PHE A 119 -8.10 -11.54 14.43
C PHE A 119 -9.38 -11.67 15.27
N VAL A 120 -10.11 -10.57 15.45
CA VAL A 120 -11.40 -10.59 16.18
C VAL A 120 -12.41 -11.48 15.47
N GLY A 121 -12.48 -11.40 14.14
CA GLY A 121 -13.36 -12.21 13.31
C GLY A 121 -13.08 -13.69 13.40
N PHE A 122 -11.82 -14.10 13.34
CA PHE A 122 -11.41 -15.47 13.54
C PHE A 122 -11.87 -15.98 14.91
N CYS A 123 -11.57 -15.25 15.99
CA CYS A 123 -11.99 -15.63 17.34
C CYS A 123 -13.51 -15.76 17.43
N PHE A 124 -14.25 -14.81 16.85
CA PHE A 124 -15.70 -14.82 16.86
C PHE A 124 -16.29 -16.01 16.09
N LEU A 125 -15.88 -16.23 14.84
CA LEU A 125 -16.36 -17.32 14.00
C LEU A 125 -15.98 -18.69 14.56
N ALA A 126 -14.74 -18.86 15.04
CA ALA A 126 -14.30 -20.10 15.66
C ALA A 126 -15.10 -20.42 16.92
N ASN A 127 -15.37 -19.42 17.77
CA ASN A 127 -16.20 -19.60 18.96
C ASN A 127 -17.64 -19.98 18.59
N GLN A 128 -18.25 -19.28 17.61
CA GLN A 128 -19.61 -19.62 17.17
C GLN A 128 -19.68 -21.00 16.51
N TRP A 129 -18.65 -21.42 15.79
CA TRP A 129 -18.57 -22.77 15.25
C TRP A 129 -18.42 -23.83 16.34
N GLN A 130 -17.58 -23.58 17.35
CA GLN A 130 -17.34 -24.52 18.44
C GLN A 130 -18.61 -24.82 19.24
N VAL A 131 -19.47 -23.82 19.45
CA VAL A 131 -20.71 -23.98 20.23
C VAL A 131 -21.91 -24.39 19.37
N ALA A 132 -21.74 -24.50 18.04
CA ALA A 132 -22.80 -24.95 17.13
C ALA A 132 -23.17 -26.40 17.43
N LYS A 133 -24.46 -26.70 17.50
CA LYS A 133 -24.94 -28.04 17.86
C LYS A 133 -25.02 -28.93 16.62
N PRO A 134 -24.61 -30.21 16.71
CA PRO A 134 -24.80 -31.16 15.61
C PRO A 134 -26.28 -31.32 15.20
N ASP A 135 -27.21 -31.19 16.15
CA ASP A 135 -28.65 -31.27 15.92
C ASP A 135 -29.19 -30.08 15.08
N ASP A 136 -28.45 -28.98 15.00
CA ASP A 136 -28.80 -27.85 14.15
C ASP A 136 -28.48 -28.11 12.66
N ASN A 137 -27.61 -29.09 12.38
CA ASN A 137 -27.22 -29.48 11.02
C ASN A 137 -27.02 -31.01 10.92
N PRO A 138 -28.12 -31.79 10.96
CA PRO A 138 -28.03 -33.25 10.96
C PRO A 138 -27.47 -33.83 9.66
N LEU A 139 -27.60 -33.11 8.54
CA LEU A 139 -27.10 -33.51 7.22
C LEU A 139 -25.62 -33.15 7.00
N LYS A 140 -25.00 -32.39 7.91
CA LYS A 140 -23.61 -31.91 7.83
C LYS A 140 -23.32 -31.09 6.57
N GLU A 141 -24.31 -30.36 6.07
CA GLU A 141 -24.17 -29.50 4.89
C GLU A 141 -23.38 -28.22 5.24
N GLY A 142 -22.59 -27.68 4.31
CA GLY A 142 -21.85 -26.42 4.50
C GLY A 142 -20.74 -26.45 5.56
N GLY A 143 -20.51 -27.58 6.25
CA GLY A 143 -19.50 -27.67 7.31
C GLY A 143 -18.08 -27.40 6.82
N ASP A 144 -17.75 -27.84 5.62
CA ASP A 144 -16.46 -27.54 4.99
C ASP A 144 -16.33 -26.06 4.61
N ALA A 145 -17.42 -25.43 4.15
CA ALA A 145 -17.46 -23.98 3.89
C ALA A 145 -17.24 -23.15 5.17
N ALA A 146 -17.88 -23.53 6.29
CA ALA A 146 -17.67 -22.87 7.58
C ALA A 146 -16.21 -23.00 8.06
N ARG A 147 -15.63 -24.20 7.95
CA ARG A 147 -14.23 -24.45 8.33
C ARG A 147 -13.26 -23.69 7.43
N ALA A 148 -13.51 -23.67 6.13
CA ALA A 148 -12.74 -22.87 5.18
C ALA A 148 -12.77 -21.38 5.58
N ALA A 149 -13.95 -20.80 5.81
CA ALA A 149 -14.08 -19.41 6.22
C ALA A 149 -13.28 -19.08 7.50
N ILE A 150 -13.33 -19.95 8.52
CA ILE A 150 -12.53 -19.80 9.75
C ILE A 150 -11.03 -19.86 9.45
N THR A 151 -10.59 -20.85 8.68
CA THR A 151 -9.17 -21.06 8.34
C THR A 151 -8.62 -19.88 7.53
N PHE A 152 -9.34 -19.40 6.54
CA PHE A 152 -8.91 -18.26 5.73
C PHE A 152 -8.99 -16.93 6.50
N ALA A 153 -9.93 -16.77 7.44
CA ALA A 153 -9.93 -15.64 8.36
C ALA A 153 -8.68 -15.64 9.25
N PHE A 154 -8.26 -16.80 9.79
CA PHE A 154 -7.02 -16.93 10.55
C PHE A 154 -5.78 -16.54 9.72
N PHE A 155 -5.65 -17.09 8.52
CA PHE A 155 -4.50 -16.77 7.67
C PHE A 155 -4.48 -15.32 7.21
N SER A 156 -5.66 -14.70 7.03
CA SER A 156 -5.77 -13.28 6.68
C SER A 156 -5.12 -12.35 7.70
N ILE A 157 -5.04 -12.74 8.98
CA ILE A 157 -4.37 -11.96 10.02
C ILE A 157 -2.92 -11.68 9.62
N PHE A 158 -2.21 -12.71 9.16
CA PHE A 158 -0.79 -12.64 8.81
C PHE A 158 -0.55 -11.95 7.48
N THR A 159 -1.44 -12.14 6.49
CA THR A 159 -1.26 -11.49 5.19
C THR A 159 -1.44 -9.98 5.30
N TRP A 160 -2.46 -9.52 6.02
CA TRP A 160 -2.67 -8.10 6.30
C TRP A 160 -1.58 -7.51 7.20
N ALA A 161 -1.12 -8.26 8.22
CA ALA A 161 0.02 -7.82 9.04
C ALA A 161 1.31 -7.70 8.22
N GLY A 162 1.57 -8.65 7.32
CA GLY A 162 2.70 -8.61 6.40
C GLY A 162 2.62 -7.42 5.45
N GLN A 163 1.44 -7.10 4.93
CA GLN A 163 1.23 -5.89 4.11
C GLN A 163 1.54 -4.63 4.91
N ALA A 164 1.06 -4.51 6.15
CA ALA A 164 1.36 -3.37 7.01
C ALA A 164 2.87 -3.23 7.25
N PHE A 165 3.56 -4.35 7.48
CA PHE A 165 5.02 -4.38 7.65
C PHE A 165 5.76 -3.91 6.39
N PHE A 166 5.46 -4.45 5.21
CA PHE A 166 6.11 -4.02 3.97
C PHE A 166 5.78 -2.57 3.60
N ALA A 167 4.55 -2.12 3.83
CA ALA A 167 4.16 -0.72 3.65
C ALA A 167 4.94 0.19 4.62
N PHE A 168 5.18 -0.25 5.86
CA PHE A 168 6.02 0.47 6.81
C PHE A 168 7.50 0.50 6.38
N GLN A 169 8.05 -0.60 5.86
CA GLN A 169 9.39 -0.61 5.28
C GLN A 169 9.50 0.38 4.11
N ARG A 170 8.50 0.40 3.22
CA ARG A 170 8.41 1.35 2.11
C ARG A 170 8.33 2.80 2.60
N TYR A 171 7.59 3.05 3.68
CA TYR A 171 7.53 4.35 4.34
C TYR A 171 8.91 4.78 4.84
N LYS A 172 9.62 3.91 5.57
CA LYS A 172 10.97 4.21 6.08
C LYS A 172 11.94 4.55 4.96
N LEU A 173 11.96 3.75 3.90
CA LEU A 173 12.82 3.98 2.73
C LEU A 173 12.53 5.33 2.06
N GLY A 174 11.25 5.66 1.84
CA GLY A 174 10.88 6.93 1.22
C GLY A 174 11.06 8.14 2.13
N ALA A 175 10.86 7.99 3.44
CA ALA A 175 11.15 9.03 4.41
C ALA A 175 12.64 9.38 4.44
N SER A 176 13.52 8.38 4.42
CA SER A 176 14.97 8.62 4.31
C SER A 176 15.34 9.37 3.03
N SER A 177 14.85 8.94 1.86
CA SER A 177 15.14 9.63 0.60
C SER A 177 14.63 11.07 0.58
N SER A 178 13.43 11.33 1.12
CA SER A 178 12.86 12.69 1.15
C SER A 178 13.61 13.66 2.07
N LEU A 179 14.24 13.17 3.14
CA LEU A 179 15.02 14.00 4.04
C LEU A 179 16.29 14.52 3.35
N PHE A 180 17.00 13.65 2.63
CA PHE A 180 18.19 14.05 1.87
C PHE A 180 17.87 15.03 0.72
N SER A 181 16.69 14.92 0.11
CA SER A 181 16.23 15.86 -0.91
C SER A 181 15.80 17.22 -0.36
N GLN A 182 15.33 17.30 0.90
CA GLN A 182 14.99 18.59 1.52
C GLN A 182 16.23 19.37 1.99
N ASP A 183 17.33 18.70 2.33
CA ASP A 183 18.58 19.36 2.71
C ASP A 183 19.40 19.86 1.51
N TYR A 184 19.11 19.40 0.29
CA TYR A 184 19.71 19.94 -0.92
C TYR A 184 18.98 21.22 -1.35
N THR A 185 19.38 22.35 -0.77
CA THR A 185 19.06 23.68 -1.32
C THR A 185 20.10 24.02 -2.38
N ASP A 186 19.67 24.25 -3.63
CA ASP A 186 20.54 24.67 -4.72
C ASP A 186 21.21 26.01 -4.36
N PRO A 187 22.56 26.08 -4.25
CA PRO A 187 23.27 27.31 -3.92
C PRO A 187 23.04 28.46 -4.90
N SER A 188 22.51 28.17 -6.10
CA SER A 188 22.17 29.19 -7.11
C SER A 188 20.82 29.88 -6.89
N GLN A 189 20.01 29.42 -5.93
CA GLN A 189 18.69 30.00 -5.61
C GLN A 189 18.65 30.84 -4.34
N ASP A 190 19.79 31.13 -3.71
CA ASP A 190 19.85 32.03 -2.56
C ASP A 190 19.80 33.50 -2.99
N PRO A 191 18.71 34.27 -2.72
CA PRO A 191 18.65 35.70 -3.01
C PRO A 191 19.51 36.52 -2.03
N ALA A 192 20.11 35.90 -1.01
CA ALA A 192 20.99 36.55 -0.04
C ALA A 192 22.48 36.56 -0.44
N GLY A 193 22.82 36.14 -1.66
CA GLY A 193 24.14 36.32 -2.26
C GLY A 193 24.39 37.74 -2.76
N VAL A 194 24.37 38.73 -1.86
CA VAL A 194 24.90 40.07 -2.16
C VAL A 194 26.42 39.97 -2.20
N PRO A 195 27.12 40.32 -3.30
CA PRO A 195 28.55 40.57 -3.19
C PRO A 195 28.70 41.90 -2.45
N ALA A 196 28.96 41.82 -1.14
CA ALA A 196 29.43 42.97 -0.38
C ALA A 196 30.82 43.34 -0.90
N ALA A 197 30.88 44.34 -1.77
CA ALA A 197 32.09 45.06 -2.08
C ALA A 197 32.62 45.73 -0.80
N GLY A 198 33.94 45.67 -0.59
CA GLY A 198 34.65 46.60 0.29
C GLY A 198 35.50 45.96 1.38
N THR A 199 36.64 45.38 1.01
CA THR A 199 37.85 45.49 1.85
C THR A 199 38.90 46.23 1.05
N GLU A 200 39.18 47.45 1.52
CA GLU A 200 40.27 48.30 1.08
C GLU A 200 41.60 47.54 1.13
N TYR A 201 42.33 47.53 0.01
CA TYR A 201 43.78 47.45 0.03
C TYR A 201 44.31 48.57 -0.87
N THR A 202 44.73 49.64 -0.17
CA THR A 202 45.79 50.61 -0.52
C THR A 202 46.20 50.73 -1.99
N GLY A 203 45.93 51.92 -2.55
CA GLY A 203 46.45 52.32 -3.84
C GLY A 203 47.97 52.49 -3.86
N TYR A 204 48.57 52.13 -4.99
CA TYR A 204 49.80 52.72 -5.49
C TYR A 204 49.64 52.90 -7.00
N ASN A 205 49.75 54.15 -7.46
CA ASN A 205 49.76 54.52 -8.87
C ASN A 205 51.00 53.93 -9.55
N ALA A 206 50.81 53.34 -10.74
CA ALA A 206 51.76 53.38 -11.85
C ALA A 206 51.09 52.88 -13.13
N ASP A 207 50.62 53.84 -13.94
CA ASP A 207 51.00 54.07 -15.34
C ASP A 207 50.86 52.94 -16.40
N MET A 208 50.28 53.36 -17.53
CA MET A 208 50.65 53.00 -18.92
C MET A 208 49.68 52.12 -19.74
N GLU A 209 48.86 52.83 -20.52
CA GLU A 209 48.61 52.70 -21.98
C GLU A 209 48.23 51.37 -22.67
N ALA A 210 47.29 51.57 -23.61
CA ALA A 210 47.18 51.00 -24.97
C ALA A 210 46.23 49.80 -25.21
N ASN A 211 45.11 50.14 -25.86
CA ASN A 211 44.53 49.54 -27.08
C ASN A 211 44.96 48.11 -27.46
N TYR A 212 43.98 47.24 -27.77
CA TYR A 212 43.66 46.89 -29.17
C TYR A 212 42.37 46.06 -29.28
N GLU A 213 41.55 46.43 -30.26
CA GLU A 213 40.38 45.70 -30.77
C GLU A 213 40.78 44.38 -31.45
N GLY A 214 39.85 43.41 -31.53
CA GLY A 214 40.04 42.23 -32.38
C GLY A 214 38.88 41.22 -32.35
N SER A 215 38.02 41.31 -33.37
CA SER A 215 36.85 40.46 -33.64
C SER A 215 37.17 39.04 -34.17
N GLY A 216 36.18 38.14 -34.05
CA GLY A 216 36.02 36.90 -34.83
C GLY A 216 36.38 35.64 -34.05
N GLY A 217 35.65 34.52 -34.04
CA GLY A 217 34.61 33.98 -34.92
C GLY A 217 34.82 32.46 -34.96
N TYR A 218 33.78 31.69 -34.59
CA TYR A 218 33.50 30.24 -34.80
C TYR A 218 34.63 29.22 -35.06
N GLN A 219 34.63 28.09 -34.32
CA GLN A 219 34.32 26.78 -34.93
C GLN A 219 34.02 25.64 -33.93
N ASN A 220 33.01 24.86 -34.31
CA ASN A 220 32.59 23.55 -33.82
C ASN A 220 33.62 22.48 -34.24
N GLN A 221 33.78 21.42 -33.44
CA GLN A 221 34.39 20.18 -33.93
C GLN A 221 33.81 18.96 -33.19
N ASP A 222 32.98 18.21 -33.91
CA ASP A 222 32.60 16.83 -33.62
C ASP A 222 33.80 15.89 -33.85
N TYR A 223 33.99 14.93 -32.95
CA TYR A 223 34.08 13.48 -33.23
C TYR A 223 33.94 12.68 -31.92
#